data_AF-A0A0G4KCJ4-F1
#
_entry.id   AF-A0A0G4KCJ4-F1
#
_cell.length_a   1.000
_cell.length_b   1.000
_cell.length_c   1.000
_cell.angle_alpha   90.00
_cell.angle_beta   90.00
_cell.angle_gamma   90.00
#
_symmetry.space_group_name_H-M   'P 1'
#
loop_
_entity.id
_entity.type
_entity.pdbx_description
1 polymer ?
#
loop_
_entity_poly.entity_id
_entity_poly.type
_entity_poly.pdbx_seq_one_letter_code
_entity_poly.pdbx_strand_id
1 'polypeptide(L)'
;MCVTLPTRSMQAVISRAVPDVTVQHVQPVSSLRSQRLYDVECTNGTNLAIALPAMPMARLLRSEQGSISSEAAVLKWLAGLHVKKPLLQERTPEPEETRVVLSRDGKHVRSPSNSSSDDHSTSTRLATFLPQLLLHSAGSNEHRIEYNVTRPTQGKPIADLSPPLNPSERKLVDLQTGRFCRRVSELVSPTGRFGPAFAVLPTLTPSHSGALTPSARRDANARMIQSKGVETWATAFHSMLEAVLRDGEDMAVMLAYANVRRQYRRLAHVLEGVTCSRLVAVDAGDNMNTLVLRKARPGTPATDDDDDDSEDEEDRKTETGSSQAGEDDEQKEEEDKTALEAPHDITMTGMKDWSHFIFGDPLFATVFSRDATDEFFRGFNDAAAGHEADGESNEPQTKFDSVLIEDKANAHVRLLLYDCYHTITQVVREFYRPRKDSSRHELAARKRLNDILTRLEAIGEPKPTLRRKRSGEMSPAKRAKSEGPEDA
;
A
#
# COMPACT_ATOMS: atom_id res chain seq x y z
N MET A 1 27.29 -13.86 -7.33
CA MET A 1 26.78 -14.80 -8.35
C MET A 1 25.27 -14.89 -8.17
N CYS A 2 24.51 -14.43 -9.16
CA CYS A 2 23.05 -14.44 -9.13
C CYS A 2 22.59 -15.87 -9.39
N VAL A 3 22.06 -16.57 -8.37
CA VAL A 3 21.53 -17.92 -8.57
C VAL A 3 20.13 -17.75 -9.15
N THR A 4 20.05 -17.56 -10.47
CA THR A 4 18.84 -17.82 -11.22
C THR A 4 18.48 -19.29 -11.04
N LEU A 5 17.20 -19.60 -10.84
CA LEU A 5 16.79 -21.00 -10.87
C LEU A 5 17.10 -21.53 -12.27
N PRO A 6 17.79 -22.68 -12.42
CA PRO A 6 18.02 -23.26 -13.73
C PRO A 6 16.68 -23.47 -14.45
N THR A 7 16.64 -23.26 -15.78
CA THR A 7 15.42 -23.41 -16.59
C THR A 7 14.74 -24.77 -16.38
N ARG A 8 15.53 -25.83 -16.13
CA ARG A 8 15.00 -27.17 -15.78
C ARG A 8 14.23 -27.19 -14.46
N SER A 9 14.68 -26.45 -13.45
CA SER A 9 13.98 -26.31 -12.19
C SER A 9 12.71 -25.48 -12.35
N MET A 10 12.72 -24.45 -13.20
CA MET A 10 11.50 -23.70 -13.53
C MET A 10 10.49 -24.56 -14.29
N GLN A 11 10.93 -25.37 -15.26
CA GLN A 11 10.08 -26.34 -15.95
C GLN A 11 9.43 -27.34 -14.97
N ALA A 12 10.18 -27.83 -13.98
CA ALA A 12 9.64 -28.71 -12.94
C ALA A 12 8.60 -28.01 -12.05
N VAL A 13 8.75 -26.71 -11.78
CA VAL A 13 7.77 -25.92 -11.04
C VAL A 13 6.52 -25.67 -11.88
N ILE A 14 6.65 -25.27 -13.14
CA ILE A 14 5.54 -24.98 -14.04
C ILE A 14 4.71 -26.23 -14.35
N SER A 15 5.36 -27.36 -14.65
CA SER A 15 4.66 -28.62 -14.92
C SER A 15 3.79 -29.12 -13.76
N ARG A 16 4.10 -28.73 -12.52
CA ARG A 16 3.24 -29.00 -11.35
C ARG A 16 2.01 -28.09 -11.27
N ALA A 17 2.11 -26.86 -11.77
CA ALA A 17 1.03 -25.90 -11.74
C ALA A 17 0.10 -26.05 -12.95
N VAL A 18 0.66 -26.31 -14.13
CA VAL A 18 -0.06 -26.53 -15.38
C VAL A 18 0.57 -27.73 -16.08
N PRO A 19 -0.06 -28.92 -16.01
CA PRO A 19 0.39 -30.10 -16.73
C PRO A 19 0.45 -29.84 -18.24
N ASP A 20 1.31 -30.57 -18.95
CA ASP A 20 1.42 -30.57 -20.42
C ASP A 20 1.90 -29.25 -21.07
N VAL A 21 2.48 -28.36 -20.27
CA VAL A 21 3.01 -27.07 -20.74
C VAL A 21 4.53 -27.00 -20.56
N THR A 22 5.22 -26.47 -21.57
CA THR A 22 6.67 -26.24 -21.53
C THR A 22 7.01 -24.77 -21.55
N VAL A 23 8.03 -24.41 -20.79
CA VAL A 23 8.60 -23.06 -20.71
C VAL A 23 9.30 -22.73 -22.01
N GLN A 24 8.86 -21.68 -22.69
CA GLN A 24 9.52 -21.14 -23.89
C GLN A 24 10.51 -20.05 -23.52
N HIS A 25 10.04 -19.05 -22.76
CA HIS A 25 10.83 -17.89 -22.38
C HIS A 25 10.67 -17.60 -20.88
N VAL A 26 11.74 -17.11 -20.27
CA VAL A 26 11.77 -16.70 -18.86
C VAL A 26 12.46 -15.36 -18.77
N GLN A 27 11.75 -14.37 -18.23
CA GLN A 27 12.28 -13.04 -18.03
C GLN A 27 12.23 -12.64 -16.55
N PRO A 28 13.35 -12.21 -15.95
CA PRO A 28 13.32 -11.62 -14.62
C PRO A 28 12.63 -10.25 -14.67
N VAL A 29 11.76 -9.99 -13.70
CA VAL A 29 10.98 -8.75 -13.61
C VAL A 29 11.32 -7.98 -12.34
N SER A 30 11.24 -6.66 -12.40
CA SER A 30 11.42 -5.78 -11.24
C SER A 30 10.42 -6.11 -10.13
N SER A 31 10.91 -6.36 -8.92
CA SER A 31 10.09 -6.50 -7.71
C SER A 31 10.08 -5.20 -6.92
N LEU A 32 8.93 -4.88 -6.30
CA LEU A 32 8.83 -3.77 -5.35
C LEU A 32 9.56 -4.08 -4.03
N ARG A 33 9.57 -5.37 -3.66
CA ARG A 33 10.21 -5.88 -2.45
C ARG A 33 11.43 -6.71 -2.84
N SER A 34 11.87 -7.58 -1.95
CA SER A 34 13.08 -8.40 -2.18
C SER A 34 12.82 -9.73 -2.85
N GLN A 35 11.55 -10.00 -3.19
CA GLN A 35 11.21 -11.21 -3.93
C GLN A 35 11.88 -11.17 -5.30
N ARG A 36 12.14 -12.36 -5.84
CA ARG A 36 12.58 -12.50 -7.23
C ARG A 36 11.37 -12.92 -8.04
N LEU A 37 10.99 -12.08 -8.99
CA LEU A 37 9.85 -12.29 -9.86
C LEU A 37 10.35 -12.69 -11.25
N TYR A 38 9.71 -13.69 -11.84
CA TYR A 38 9.98 -14.13 -13.20
C TYR A 38 8.67 -14.26 -13.96
N ASP A 39 8.60 -13.63 -15.12
CA ASP A 39 7.56 -13.89 -16.10
C ASP A 39 7.99 -15.07 -16.96
N VAL A 40 7.05 -15.98 -17.20
CA VAL A 40 7.28 -17.25 -17.87
C VAL A 40 6.25 -17.40 -18.98
N GLU A 41 6.73 -17.38 -20.21
CA GLU A 41 5.94 -17.66 -21.39
C GLU A 41 5.94 -19.15 -21.67
N CYS A 42 4.75 -19.68 -21.91
CA CYS A 42 4.49 -21.10 -22.08
C CYS A 42 4.12 -21.42 -23.54
N THR A 43 4.35 -22.66 -23.99
CA THR A 43 4.04 -23.12 -25.35
C THR A 43 2.59 -22.94 -25.81
N ASN A 44 1.66 -22.85 -24.87
CA ASN A 44 0.24 -22.62 -25.15
C ASN A 44 -0.13 -21.11 -25.19
N GLY A 45 0.86 -20.20 -25.21
CA GLY A 45 0.67 -18.75 -25.14
C GLY A 45 0.24 -18.23 -23.76
N THR A 46 0.27 -19.06 -22.72
CA THR A 46 -0.05 -18.60 -21.36
C THR A 46 1.15 -17.92 -20.72
N ASN A 47 0.94 -16.72 -20.18
CA ASN A 47 1.93 -16.05 -19.33
C ASN A 47 1.66 -16.37 -17.86
N LEU A 48 2.70 -16.85 -17.18
CA LEU A 48 2.69 -17.16 -15.75
C LEU A 48 3.74 -16.33 -15.04
N ALA A 49 3.52 -16.02 -13.77
CA ALA A 49 4.51 -15.36 -12.93
C ALA A 49 4.94 -16.32 -11.81
N ILE A 50 6.26 -16.42 -11.59
CA ILE A 50 6.85 -17.16 -10.48
C ILE A 50 7.44 -16.15 -9.50
N ALA A 51 6.93 -16.16 -8.26
CA ALA A 51 7.50 -15.41 -7.16
C ALA A 51 8.33 -16.33 -6.26
N LEU A 52 9.57 -15.91 -6.03
CA LEU A 52 10.55 -16.60 -5.19
C LEU A 52 11.03 -15.69 -4.06
N PRO A 53 11.48 -16.24 -2.93
CA PRO A 53 12.09 -15.46 -1.88
C PRO A 53 13.35 -14.77 -2.39
N ALA A 54 13.76 -13.75 -1.64
CA ALA A 54 15.02 -13.09 -1.84
C ALA A 54 16.19 -14.07 -1.83
N MET A 55 17.32 -13.64 -2.39
CA MET A 55 18.56 -14.41 -2.32
C MET A 55 18.88 -14.72 -0.85
N PRO A 56 19.35 -15.95 -0.50
CA PRO A 56 19.62 -16.31 0.89
C PRO A 56 20.60 -15.39 1.64
N MET A 57 21.49 -14.72 0.90
CA MET A 57 22.45 -13.74 1.41
C MET A 57 21.89 -12.32 1.53
N ALA A 58 20.70 -12.04 0.98
CA ALA A 58 20.07 -10.74 1.08
C ALA A 58 19.51 -10.55 2.49
N ARG A 59 19.87 -9.44 3.13
CA ARG A 59 19.25 -9.06 4.40
C ARG A 59 17.83 -8.58 4.14
N LEU A 60 16.87 -9.15 4.86
CA LEU A 60 15.47 -8.77 4.84
C LEU A 60 15.13 -7.94 6.06
N LEU A 61 14.27 -6.95 5.88
CA LEU A 61 13.58 -6.34 7.03
C LEU A 61 12.70 -7.40 7.68
N ARG A 62 12.44 -7.26 8.97
CA ARG A 62 11.53 -8.16 9.68
C ARG A 62 10.14 -8.16 9.05
N SER A 63 9.67 -7.01 8.55
CA SER A 63 8.38 -6.89 7.86
C SER A 63 8.33 -7.55 6.47
N GLU A 64 9.46 -8.00 5.93
CA GLU A 64 9.57 -8.69 4.63
C GLU A 64 9.77 -10.20 4.79
N GLN A 65 9.92 -10.67 6.02
CA GLN A 65 9.94 -12.10 6.29
C GLN A 65 8.55 -12.67 6.03
N GLY A 66 8.48 -13.72 5.21
CA GLY A 66 7.21 -14.37 4.87
C GLY A 66 6.40 -13.70 3.77
N SER A 67 6.99 -12.81 2.94
CA SER A 67 6.27 -12.18 1.82
C SER A 67 5.59 -13.19 0.86
N ILE A 68 6.24 -14.32 0.57
CA ILE A 68 5.68 -15.36 -0.32
C ILE A 68 4.45 -16.04 0.31
N SER A 69 4.56 -16.49 1.57
CA SER A 69 3.43 -17.01 2.36
C SER A 69 2.30 -16.00 2.48
N SER A 70 2.62 -14.73 2.71
CA SER A 70 1.66 -13.63 2.86
C SER A 70 0.82 -13.46 1.59
N GLU A 71 1.49 -13.36 0.44
CA GLU A 71 0.82 -13.28 -0.87
C GLU A 71 -0.09 -14.49 -1.11
N ALA A 72 0.42 -15.71 -0.88
CA ALA A 72 -0.37 -16.92 -1.08
C ALA A 72 -1.61 -16.97 -0.19
N ALA A 73 -1.46 -16.60 1.09
CA ALA A 73 -2.55 -16.56 2.05
C ALA A 73 -3.62 -15.55 1.65
N VAL A 74 -3.22 -14.34 1.25
CA VAL A 74 -4.13 -13.26 0.80
C VAL A 74 -4.87 -13.67 -0.46
N LEU A 75 -4.15 -14.11 -1.50
CA LEU A 75 -4.76 -14.49 -2.78
C LEU A 75 -5.74 -15.66 -2.61
N LYS A 76 -5.37 -16.67 -1.81
CA LYS A 76 -6.26 -17.80 -1.52
C LYS A 76 -7.49 -17.38 -0.72
N TRP A 77 -7.31 -16.53 0.30
CA TRP A 77 -8.43 -16.04 1.11
C TRP A 77 -9.41 -15.24 0.26
N LEU A 78 -8.90 -14.27 -0.51
CA LEU A 78 -9.71 -13.44 -1.39
C LEU A 78 -10.41 -14.27 -2.47
N ALA A 79 -9.73 -15.22 -3.11
CA ALA A 79 -10.37 -16.15 -4.05
C ALA A 79 -11.47 -16.99 -3.37
N GLY A 80 -11.24 -17.42 -2.13
CA GLY A 80 -12.21 -18.20 -1.33
C GLY A 80 -13.49 -17.44 -1.00
N LEU A 81 -13.46 -16.10 -0.89
CA LEU A 81 -14.66 -15.28 -0.69
C LEU A 81 -15.64 -15.35 -1.87
N HIS A 82 -15.16 -15.74 -3.07
CA HIS A 82 -15.96 -15.86 -4.28
C HIS A 82 -16.62 -17.22 -4.46
N VAL A 83 -16.13 -18.24 -3.74
CA VAL A 83 -16.66 -19.60 -3.83
C VAL A 83 -17.93 -19.67 -2.98
N LYS A 84 -19.09 -19.85 -3.62
CA LYS A 84 -20.34 -20.20 -2.92
C LYS A 84 -20.06 -21.34 -1.95
N LYS A 85 -20.13 -21.11 -0.64
CA LYS A 85 -20.16 -22.20 0.34
C LYS A 85 -21.43 -23.02 0.05
N PRO A 86 -21.35 -24.31 -0.29
CA PRO A 86 -22.52 -25.18 -0.18
C PRO A 86 -22.85 -25.24 1.31
N LEU A 87 -24.08 -24.91 1.67
CA LEU A 87 -24.63 -25.14 3.00
C LEU A 87 -24.61 -26.65 3.25
N LEU A 88 -23.56 -27.18 3.86
CA LEU A 88 -23.62 -28.43 4.59
C LEU A 88 -23.57 -28.09 6.07
N GLN A 89 -24.77 -27.85 6.59
CA GLN A 89 -25.08 -27.97 7.98
C GLN A 89 -24.90 -29.43 8.38
N GLU A 90 -23.71 -29.78 8.87
CA GLU A 90 -23.54 -30.98 9.67
C GLU A 90 -24.35 -30.79 10.96
N ARG A 91 -25.59 -31.28 10.92
CA ARG A 91 -26.38 -31.60 12.11
C ARG A 91 -25.60 -32.65 12.89
N THR A 92 -24.97 -32.23 13.98
CA THR A 92 -24.66 -33.15 15.09
C THR A 92 -25.86 -33.12 16.04
N PRO A 93 -26.48 -34.27 16.38
CA PRO A 93 -27.65 -34.29 17.25
C PRO A 93 -27.22 -34.19 18.71
N GLU A 94 -27.59 -33.09 19.38
CA GLU A 94 -27.60 -33.01 20.85
C GLU A 94 -28.99 -33.48 21.35
N PRO A 95 -29.06 -34.29 22.42
CA PRO A 95 -30.32 -34.78 22.96
C PRO A 95 -31.03 -33.71 23.79
N GLU A 96 -32.36 -33.71 23.69
CA GLU A 96 -33.26 -32.92 24.51
C GLU A 96 -33.08 -33.22 25.99
N GLU A 97 -32.99 -32.19 26.82
CA GLU A 97 -33.70 -32.20 28.09
C GLU A 97 -34.12 -30.78 28.53
N THR A 98 -35.42 -30.69 28.76
CA THR A 98 -36.20 -29.50 29.06
C THR A 98 -35.90 -28.99 30.46
N ARG A 99 -35.67 -27.68 30.63
CA ARG A 99 -36.15 -26.98 31.83
C ARG A 99 -36.33 -25.48 31.60
N VAL A 100 -37.57 -25.07 31.86
CA VAL A 100 -38.16 -23.75 31.70
C VAL A 100 -37.81 -22.89 32.94
N VAL A 101 -37.94 -21.57 32.76
CA VAL A 101 -38.54 -20.58 33.70
C VAL A 101 -37.58 -19.43 34.14
N LEU A 102 -37.93 -18.23 33.62
CA LEU A 102 -37.74 -16.83 34.07
C LEU A 102 -36.53 -16.00 33.63
N SER A 103 -36.83 -15.11 32.68
CA SER A 103 -36.23 -13.79 32.50
C SER A 103 -36.48 -12.88 33.71
N ARG A 104 -35.44 -12.16 34.13
CA ARG A 104 -35.56 -10.83 34.73
C ARG A 104 -34.34 -10.00 34.33
N ASP A 105 -34.62 -8.73 34.02
CA ASP A 105 -33.71 -7.65 33.66
C ASP A 105 -33.34 -7.51 32.18
N GLY A 106 -34.11 -6.64 31.53
CA GLY A 106 -33.87 -6.14 30.19
C GLY A 106 -32.64 -5.26 30.13
N LYS A 107 -31.66 -5.71 29.33
CA LYS A 107 -30.78 -4.83 28.57
C LYS A 107 -30.72 -5.37 27.14
N HIS A 108 -31.24 -4.56 26.23
CA HIS A 108 -31.27 -4.82 24.80
C HIS A 108 -29.84 -4.75 24.25
N VAL A 109 -29.11 -5.87 24.25
CA VAL A 109 -27.88 -6.01 23.47
C VAL A 109 -28.32 -6.22 22.03
N ARG A 110 -28.07 -5.22 21.16
CA ARG A 110 -28.25 -5.37 19.72
C ARG A 110 -27.22 -6.39 19.22
N SER A 111 -27.69 -7.61 18.94
CA SER A 111 -26.99 -8.54 18.07
C SER A 111 -26.80 -7.91 16.69
N PRO A 112 -25.66 -8.09 16.01
CA PRO A 112 -25.50 -7.61 14.64
C PRO A 112 -26.43 -8.42 13.73
N SER A 113 -27.34 -7.74 13.07
CA SER A 113 -28.21 -8.30 12.04
C SER A 113 -27.38 -8.70 10.82
N ASN A 114 -27.55 -9.95 10.37
CA ASN A 114 -27.01 -10.49 9.13
C ASN A 114 -27.35 -9.59 7.92
N SER A 115 -26.36 -8.90 7.37
CA SER A 115 -26.41 -8.24 6.06
C SER A 115 -25.75 -9.13 4.99
N SER A 116 -26.38 -10.25 4.64
CA SER A 116 -25.79 -11.25 3.72
C SER A 116 -25.96 -10.91 2.22
N SER A 117 -26.61 -9.80 1.87
CA SER A 117 -26.81 -9.40 0.46
C SER A 117 -25.65 -8.58 -0.11
N ASP A 118 -25.00 -7.75 0.70
CA ASP A 118 -24.03 -6.76 0.19
C ASP A 118 -22.62 -7.33 0.07
N ASP A 119 -22.23 -8.25 0.97
CA ASP A 119 -20.91 -8.92 0.97
C ASP A 119 -20.60 -9.66 -0.35
N HIS A 120 -21.63 -10.23 -0.99
CA HIS A 120 -21.48 -10.91 -2.27
C HIS A 120 -21.15 -9.95 -3.42
N SER A 121 -21.61 -8.70 -3.37
CA SER A 121 -21.38 -7.72 -4.43
C SER A 121 -19.96 -7.16 -4.41
N THR A 122 -19.42 -6.85 -3.22
CA THR A 122 -18.05 -6.36 -3.05
C THR A 122 -17.02 -7.43 -3.36
N SER A 123 -17.22 -8.67 -2.88
CA SER A 123 -16.32 -9.77 -3.21
C SER A 123 -16.23 -9.93 -4.73
N THR A 124 -17.36 -10.14 -5.42
CA THR A 124 -17.40 -10.36 -6.88
C THR A 124 -16.69 -9.28 -7.69
N ARG A 125 -16.68 -8.03 -7.21
CA ARG A 125 -16.01 -6.89 -7.87
C ARG A 125 -14.50 -6.83 -7.60
N LEU A 126 -13.97 -7.50 -6.58
CA LEU A 126 -12.53 -7.59 -6.30
C LEU A 126 -11.85 -8.69 -7.13
N ALA A 127 -12.55 -9.78 -7.48
CA ALA A 127 -11.99 -10.88 -8.29
C ALA A 127 -11.27 -10.42 -9.55
N THR A 128 -11.78 -9.38 -10.22
CA THR A 128 -11.19 -8.86 -11.46
C THR A 128 -9.81 -8.24 -11.27
N PHE A 129 -9.45 -7.87 -10.04
CA PHE A 129 -8.16 -7.29 -9.69
C PHE A 129 -7.12 -8.33 -9.26
N LEU A 130 -7.56 -9.55 -8.93
CA LEU A 130 -6.72 -10.56 -8.31
C LEU A 130 -5.93 -11.35 -9.35
N PRO A 131 -4.61 -11.54 -9.17
CA PRO A 131 -3.90 -12.59 -9.87
C PRO A 131 -4.41 -13.95 -9.39
N GLN A 132 -4.46 -14.92 -10.29
CA GLN A 132 -4.93 -16.26 -9.95
C GLN A 132 -3.78 -17.07 -9.37
N LEU A 133 -3.82 -17.41 -8.08
CA LEU A 133 -2.86 -18.31 -7.47
C LEU A 133 -3.09 -19.75 -7.95
N LEU A 134 -2.14 -20.29 -8.72
CA LEU A 134 -2.19 -21.66 -9.25
C LEU A 134 -1.54 -22.65 -8.30
N LEU A 135 -0.39 -22.28 -7.75
CA LEU A 135 0.39 -23.15 -6.88
C LEU A 135 1.12 -22.33 -5.82
N HIS A 136 1.09 -22.80 -4.59
CA HIS A 136 1.97 -22.34 -3.51
C HIS A 136 2.74 -23.55 -2.97
N SER A 137 4.04 -23.40 -2.81
CA SER A 137 4.91 -24.39 -2.17
C SER A 137 5.50 -23.77 -0.92
N ALA A 138 5.24 -24.37 0.24
CA ALA A 138 5.74 -23.90 1.55
C ALA A 138 7.20 -24.31 1.84
N GLY A 139 7.96 -24.75 0.85
CA GLY A 139 9.36 -25.17 1.03
C GLY A 139 9.56 -26.50 1.77
N SER A 140 8.52 -27.32 1.97
CA SER A 140 8.64 -28.66 2.58
C SER A 140 9.04 -29.77 1.58
N ASN A 141 9.09 -29.45 0.28
CA ASN A 141 9.33 -30.41 -0.80
C ASN A 141 10.83 -30.52 -1.16
N GLU A 142 11.20 -31.40 -2.09
CA GLU A 142 12.59 -31.69 -2.54
C GLU A 142 13.48 -30.46 -2.76
N HIS A 143 12.91 -29.34 -3.20
CA HIS A 143 13.64 -28.13 -3.54
C HIS A 143 13.87 -27.19 -2.35
N ARG A 144 13.24 -27.45 -1.18
CA ARG A 144 13.31 -26.65 0.06
C ARG A 144 13.12 -25.13 -0.07
N ILE A 145 12.59 -24.68 -1.21
CA ILE A 145 12.38 -23.28 -1.53
C ILE A 145 10.87 -23.02 -1.56
N GLU A 146 10.49 -21.97 -0.85
CA GLU A 146 9.13 -21.44 -0.89
C GLU A 146 8.90 -20.72 -2.22
N TYR A 147 7.73 -20.86 -2.85
CA TYR A 147 7.42 -20.12 -4.07
C TYR A 147 5.91 -20.05 -4.33
N ASN A 148 5.51 -19.06 -5.13
CA ASN A 148 4.17 -18.93 -5.70
C ASN A 148 4.25 -19.01 -7.23
N VAL A 149 3.27 -19.67 -7.83
CA VAL A 149 3.00 -19.60 -9.28
C VAL A 149 1.63 -18.99 -9.45
N THR A 150 1.56 -17.88 -10.18
CA THR A 150 0.33 -17.14 -10.41
C THR A 150 0.11 -16.93 -11.91
N ARG A 151 -1.16 -16.76 -12.30
CA ARG A 151 -1.50 -16.09 -13.55
C ARG A 151 -1.64 -14.60 -13.23
N PRO A 152 -0.77 -13.73 -13.78
CA PRO A 152 -0.78 -12.31 -13.45
C PRO A 152 -2.05 -11.64 -13.98
N THR A 153 -2.46 -10.56 -13.30
CA THR A 153 -3.53 -9.70 -13.79
C THR A 153 -3.04 -8.91 -15.01
N GLN A 154 -3.93 -8.66 -15.97
CA GLN A 154 -3.58 -7.87 -17.16
C GLN A 154 -3.19 -6.43 -16.80
N GLY A 155 -2.37 -5.80 -17.64
CA GLY A 155 -1.96 -4.40 -17.51
C GLY A 155 -0.46 -4.25 -17.29
N LYS A 156 -0.01 -2.99 -17.32
CA LYS A 156 1.38 -2.61 -17.05
C LYS A 156 1.43 -1.72 -15.80
N PRO A 157 2.52 -1.77 -15.00
CA PRO A 157 2.73 -0.79 -13.94
C PRO A 157 2.73 0.62 -14.49
N ILE A 158 2.17 1.58 -13.76
CA ILE A 158 2.14 3.00 -14.16
C ILE A 158 3.55 3.52 -14.48
N ALA A 159 4.55 3.10 -13.70
CA ALA A 159 5.94 3.51 -13.87
C ALA A 159 6.57 3.00 -15.19
N ASP A 160 6.03 1.93 -15.77
CA ASP A 160 6.53 1.30 -16.99
C ASP A 160 5.74 1.75 -18.24
N LEU A 161 4.85 2.74 -18.09
CA LEU A 161 4.05 3.25 -19.21
C LEU A 161 4.85 4.21 -20.09
N SER A 162 4.81 3.93 -21.39
CA SER A 162 5.25 4.84 -22.45
C SER A 162 4.08 5.06 -23.42
N PRO A 163 3.56 6.30 -23.58
CA PRO A 163 3.88 7.51 -22.81
C PRO A 163 3.41 7.42 -21.33
N PRO A 164 3.95 8.24 -20.41
CA PRO A 164 3.47 8.31 -19.02
C PRO A 164 2.01 8.81 -18.96
N LEU A 165 1.40 8.74 -17.76
CA LEU A 165 0.03 9.22 -17.56
C LEU A 165 -0.09 10.72 -17.80
N ASN A 166 -1.06 11.13 -18.59
CA ASN A 166 -1.46 12.54 -18.67
C ASN A 166 -2.26 12.96 -17.41
N PRO A 167 -2.46 14.27 -17.14
CA PRO A 167 -3.15 14.73 -15.95
C PRO A 167 -4.58 14.18 -15.77
N SER A 168 -5.32 14.02 -16.88
CA SER A 168 -6.69 13.48 -16.87
C SER A 168 -6.70 11.98 -16.56
N GLU A 169 -5.80 11.21 -17.17
CA GLU A 169 -5.57 9.79 -16.87
C GLU A 169 -5.17 9.60 -15.41
N ARG A 170 -4.27 10.45 -14.88
CA ARG A 170 -3.83 10.39 -13.49
C ARG A 170 -4.99 10.58 -12.52
N LYS A 171 -5.84 11.59 -12.74
CA LYS A 171 -7.07 11.83 -11.96
C LYS A 171 -8.00 10.62 -11.98
N LEU A 172 -8.17 10.00 -13.14
CA LEU A 172 -9.02 8.82 -13.30
C LEU A 172 -8.44 7.58 -12.60
N VAL A 173 -7.13 7.34 -12.71
CA VAL A 173 -6.45 6.24 -12.03
C VAL A 173 -6.44 6.42 -10.51
N ASP A 174 -6.24 7.64 -10.02
CA ASP A 174 -6.30 7.95 -8.58
C ASP A 174 -7.71 7.71 -8.02
N LEU A 175 -8.75 8.11 -8.76
CA LEU A 175 -10.15 7.81 -8.42
C LEU A 175 -10.40 6.29 -8.32
N GLN A 176 -9.92 5.53 -9.30
CA GLN A 176 -10.07 4.07 -9.32
C GLN A 176 -9.26 3.40 -8.18
N THR A 177 -8.08 3.93 -7.87
CA THR A 177 -7.24 3.49 -6.76
C THR A 177 -7.95 3.73 -5.42
N GLY A 178 -8.58 4.90 -5.24
CA GLY A 178 -9.41 5.19 -4.07
C GLY A 178 -10.54 4.17 -3.89
N ARG A 179 -11.27 3.88 -4.97
CA ARG A 179 -12.34 2.86 -4.98
C ARG A 179 -11.81 1.46 -4.68
N PHE A 180 -10.64 1.10 -5.22
CA PHE A 180 -9.98 -0.18 -4.93
C PHE A 180 -9.61 -0.28 -3.45
N CYS A 181 -8.91 0.72 -2.90
CA CYS A 181 -8.53 0.75 -1.48
C CYS A 181 -9.76 0.67 -0.56
N ARG A 182 -10.86 1.31 -0.92
CA ARG A 182 -12.14 1.19 -0.21
C ARG A 182 -12.65 -0.24 -0.20
N ARG A 183 -12.79 -0.88 -1.36
CA ARG A 183 -13.28 -2.27 -1.48
C ARG A 183 -12.41 -3.25 -0.68
N VAL A 184 -11.09 -3.08 -0.73
CA VAL A 184 -10.17 -3.87 0.10
C VAL A 184 -10.44 -3.64 1.59
N SER A 185 -10.65 -2.39 2.01
CA SER A 185 -10.93 -2.00 3.40
C SER A 185 -12.34 -2.39 3.90
N GLU A 186 -13.27 -2.73 3.01
CA GLU A 186 -14.56 -3.29 3.37
C GLU A 186 -14.42 -4.71 3.95
N LEU A 187 -13.38 -5.45 3.54
CA LEU A 187 -13.10 -6.78 4.04
C LEU A 187 -12.51 -6.73 5.46
N VAL A 188 -13.03 -7.58 6.35
CA VAL A 188 -12.63 -7.65 7.77
C VAL A 188 -11.90 -8.96 8.04
N SER A 189 -10.97 -8.92 9.00
CA SER A 189 -10.23 -10.07 9.51
C SER A 189 -11.18 -11.22 9.89
N PRO A 190 -10.97 -12.44 9.36
CA PRO A 190 -11.81 -13.59 9.67
C PRO A 190 -11.67 -14.05 11.13
N THR A 191 -10.62 -13.61 11.83
CA THR A 191 -10.37 -13.92 13.24
C THR A 191 -10.69 -12.75 14.17
N GLY A 192 -11.04 -11.58 13.62
CA GLY A 192 -11.13 -10.32 14.35
C GLY A 192 -9.79 -9.80 14.89
N ARG A 193 -8.67 -10.47 14.57
CA ARG A 193 -7.32 -10.10 15.03
C ARG A 193 -6.64 -9.16 14.04
N PHE A 194 -5.79 -8.30 14.57
CA PHE A 194 -4.98 -7.32 13.85
C PHE A 194 -3.56 -7.84 13.56
N GLY A 195 -2.94 -7.29 12.52
CA GLY A 195 -1.54 -7.54 12.18
C GLY A 195 -1.31 -7.91 10.71
N PRO A 196 -0.08 -8.29 10.33
CA PRO A 196 0.23 -8.74 8.97
C PRO A 196 -0.66 -9.90 8.51
N ALA A 197 -1.01 -9.92 7.22
CA ALA A 197 -1.93 -10.92 6.68
C ALA A 197 -1.45 -12.36 6.88
N PHE A 198 -0.15 -12.63 6.71
CA PHE A 198 0.44 -13.96 6.96
C PHE A 198 0.29 -14.44 8.41
N ALA A 199 0.16 -13.52 9.37
CA ALA A 199 -0.02 -13.85 10.78
C ALA A 199 -1.51 -14.05 11.11
N VAL A 200 -2.41 -13.29 10.50
CA VAL A 200 -3.86 -13.31 10.80
C VAL A 200 -4.58 -14.42 10.04
N LEU A 201 -4.23 -14.65 8.79
CA LEU A 201 -4.87 -15.65 7.94
C LEU A 201 -4.41 -17.06 8.30
N PRO A 202 -5.27 -18.08 8.12
CA PRO A 202 -4.88 -19.48 8.34
C PRO A 202 -3.68 -19.85 7.47
N THR A 203 -2.60 -20.30 8.10
CA THR A 203 -1.40 -20.76 7.38
C THR A 203 -1.74 -22.02 6.57
N LEU A 204 -1.23 -22.08 5.34
CA LEU A 204 -1.40 -23.22 4.43
C LEU A 204 -0.64 -24.48 4.86
N THR A 205 0.11 -24.40 5.96
CA THR A 205 0.85 -25.51 6.55
C THR A 205 0.17 -25.99 7.84
N PRO A 206 0.09 -27.31 8.06
CA PRO A 206 -0.23 -27.83 9.37
C PRO A 206 0.87 -27.39 10.34
N SER A 207 0.51 -26.63 11.36
CA SER A 207 1.41 -26.29 12.46
C SER A 207 1.79 -27.59 13.16
N HIS A 208 2.95 -28.16 12.84
CA HIS A 208 3.54 -29.15 13.74
C HIS A 208 3.81 -28.44 15.05
N SER A 209 3.19 -28.95 16.12
CA SER A 209 3.36 -28.53 17.52
C SER A 209 4.80 -28.80 17.99
N GLY A 210 5.75 -28.08 17.39
CA GLY A 210 7.15 -28.06 17.77
C GLY A 210 7.43 -26.82 18.59
N ALA A 211 7.97 -27.00 19.78
CA ALA A 211 8.39 -25.88 20.62
C ALA A 211 9.37 -24.98 19.86
N LEU A 212 9.02 -23.70 19.66
CA LEU A 212 9.93 -22.72 19.07
C LEU A 212 11.23 -22.64 19.87
N THR A 213 12.35 -22.53 19.15
CA THR A 213 13.66 -22.26 19.75
C THR A 213 13.59 -20.97 20.58
N PRO A 214 14.40 -20.82 21.64
CA PRO A 214 14.41 -19.62 22.49
C PRO A 214 14.63 -18.32 21.70
N SER A 215 15.38 -18.39 20.59
CA SER A 215 15.60 -17.27 19.68
C SER A 215 14.33 -16.87 18.91
N ALA A 216 13.57 -17.86 18.42
CA ALA A 216 12.31 -17.60 17.71
C ALA A 216 11.21 -17.05 18.63
N ARG A 217 11.24 -17.36 19.94
CA ARG A 217 10.32 -16.75 20.92
C ARG A 217 10.52 -15.24 21.11
N ARG A 218 11.71 -14.71 20.80
CA ARG A 218 12.01 -13.26 20.88
C ARG A 218 11.57 -12.49 19.63
N ASP A 219 11.27 -13.20 18.55
CA ASP A 219 10.79 -12.61 17.32
C ASP A 219 9.30 -12.21 17.46
N ALA A 220 8.99 -10.95 17.18
CA ALA A 220 7.62 -10.45 17.23
C ALA A 220 6.74 -11.10 16.16
N ASN A 221 7.28 -11.35 14.97
CA ASN A 221 6.54 -11.98 13.88
C ASN A 221 6.18 -13.43 14.22
N ALA A 222 7.13 -14.19 14.78
CA ALA A 222 6.87 -15.57 15.20
C ALA A 222 5.78 -15.64 16.27
N ARG A 223 5.76 -14.69 17.22
CA ARG A 223 4.68 -14.60 18.22
C ARG A 223 3.33 -14.27 17.58
N MET A 224 3.29 -13.33 16.63
CA MET A 224 2.05 -12.98 15.92
C MET A 224 1.53 -14.15 15.08
N ILE A 225 2.40 -14.93 14.44
CA ILE A 225 2.00 -16.15 13.71
C ILE A 225 1.38 -17.16 14.68
N GLN A 226 2.01 -17.38 15.84
CA GLN A 226 1.48 -18.31 16.84
C GLN A 226 0.12 -17.86 17.40
N SER A 227 -0.05 -16.56 17.65
CA SER A 227 -1.28 -16.00 18.20
C SER A 227 -2.34 -15.70 17.15
N LYS A 228 -2.07 -15.99 15.87
CA LYS A 228 -2.94 -15.67 14.73
C LYS A 228 -3.31 -14.18 14.65
N GLY A 229 -2.33 -13.31 14.87
CA GLY A 229 -2.51 -11.86 15.04
C GLY A 229 -2.63 -11.44 16.51
N VAL A 230 -3.04 -10.19 16.75
CA VAL A 230 -3.20 -9.60 18.10
C VAL A 230 -4.56 -8.91 18.28
N GLU A 231 -4.94 -8.58 19.51
CA GLU A 231 -6.32 -8.15 19.87
C GLU A 231 -6.64 -6.71 19.49
N THR A 232 -5.65 -5.83 19.61
CA THR A 232 -5.84 -4.38 19.42
C THR A 232 -4.94 -3.91 18.29
N TRP A 233 -5.41 -2.92 17.53
CA TRP A 233 -4.58 -2.27 16.52
C TRP A 233 -3.34 -1.60 17.12
N ALA A 234 -3.45 -0.95 18.29
CA ALA A 234 -2.31 -0.33 18.97
C ALA A 234 -1.15 -1.31 19.19
N THR A 235 -1.44 -2.51 19.73
CA THR A 235 -0.44 -3.57 19.92
C THR A 235 0.15 -4.08 18.60
N ALA A 236 -0.67 -4.22 17.56
CA ALA A 236 -0.21 -4.65 16.23
C ALA A 236 0.76 -3.62 15.64
N PHE A 237 0.35 -2.36 15.63
CA PHE A 237 1.16 -1.24 15.15
C PHE A 237 2.45 -1.10 15.95
N HIS A 238 2.40 -1.19 17.29
CA HIS A 238 3.60 -1.17 18.12
C HIS A 238 4.60 -2.26 17.74
N SER A 239 4.10 -3.48 17.51
CA SER A 239 4.95 -4.62 17.15
C SER A 239 5.64 -4.39 15.81
N MET A 240 4.93 -3.85 14.82
CA MET A 240 5.50 -3.47 13.52
C MET A 240 6.50 -2.32 13.65
N LEU A 241 6.17 -1.27 14.42
CA LEU A 241 7.06 -0.14 14.65
C LEU A 241 8.36 -0.56 15.36
N GLU A 242 8.27 -1.36 16.43
CA GLU A 242 9.47 -1.85 17.12
C GLU A 242 10.28 -2.81 16.24
N ALA A 243 9.65 -3.57 15.34
CA ALA A 243 10.37 -4.42 14.40
C ALA A 243 11.28 -3.59 13.48
N VAL A 244 10.76 -2.50 12.90
CA VAL A 244 11.56 -1.64 12.02
C VAL A 244 12.59 -0.79 12.79
N LEU A 245 12.29 -0.37 14.02
CA LEU A 245 13.28 0.30 14.88
C LEU A 245 14.46 -0.63 15.20
N ARG A 246 14.19 -1.91 15.48
CA ARG A 246 15.22 -2.92 15.68
C ARG A 246 16.02 -3.20 14.40
N ASP A 247 15.37 -3.21 13.24
CA ASP A 247 16.08 -3.32 11.95
C ASP A 247 17.07 -2.15 11.79
N GLY A 248 16.66 -0.92 12.17
CA GLY A 248 17.54 0.24 12.20
C GLY A 248 18.70 0.11 13.18
N GLU A 249 18.43 -0.33 14.41
CA GLU A 249 19.45 -0.55 15.46
C GLU A 249 20.47 -1.61 15.04
N ASP A 250 20.02 -2.73 14.45
CA ASP A 250 20.86 -3.83 13.95
C ASP A 250 21.78 -3.40 12.79
N MET A 251 21.41 -2.32 12.08
CA MET A 251 22.22 -1.70 11.03
C MET A 251 22.96 -0.44 11.49
N ALA A 252 22.89 -0.11 12.78
CA ALA A 252 23.46 1.12 13.35
C ALA A 252 23.01 2.40 12.61
N VAL A 253 21.79 2.42 12.08
CA VAL A 253 21.23 3.61 11.44
C VAL A 253 21.02 4.68 12.50
N MET A 254 21.57 5.88 12.30
CA MET A 254 21.39 6.97 13.27
C MET A 254 19.98 7.58 13.15
N LEU A 255 19.04 7.17 14.01
CA LEU A 255 17.67 7.70 14.08
C LEU A 255 17.34 8.24 15.48
N ALA A 256 16.30 9.05 15.58
CA ALA A 256 15.78 9.55 16.86
C ALA A 256 14.95 8.48 17.61
N TYR A 257 15.49 7.27 17.81
CA TYR A 257 14.78 6.11 18.36
C TYR A 257 14.04 6.42 19.66
N ALA A 258 14.70 7.08 20.61
CA ALA A 258 14.11 7.44 21.89
C ALA A 258 12.93 8.41 21.73
N ASN A 259 13.02 9.35 20.78
CA ASN A 259 11.92 10.27 20.48
C ASN A 259 10.74 9.53 19.85
N VAL A 260 10.98 8.69 18.84
CA VAL A 260 9.93 7.87 18.20
C VAL A 260 9.18 7.03 19.24
N ARG A 261 9.91 6.30 20.09
CA ARG A 261 9.30 5.49 21.16
C ARG A 261 8.54 6.33 22.19
N ARG A 262 9.03 7.54 22.51
CA ARG A 262 8.33 8.50 23.39
C ARG A 262 7.02 8.96 22.76
N GLN A 263 7.03 9.39 21.51
CA GLN A 263 5.83 9.84 20.79
C GLN A 263 4.80 8.72 20.67
N TYR A 264 5.24 7.51 20.32
CA TYR A 264 4.36 6.35 20.32
C TYR A 264 3.69 6.14 21.69
N ARG A 265 4.44 6.06 22.79
CA ARG A 265 3.85 5.83 24.13
C ARG A 265 2.83 6.90 24.52
N ARG A 266 3.10 8.16 24.17
CA ARG A 266 2.22 9.29 24.46
C ARG A 266 0.91 9.23 23.69
N LEU A 267 0.98 8.82 22.42
CA LEU A 267 -0.15 8.86 21.48
C LEU A 267 -0.78 7.47 21.23
N ALA A 268 -0.28 6.39 21.84
CA ALA A 268 -0.78 5.03 21.60
C ALA A 268 -2.29 4.89 21.81
N HIS A 269 -2.85 5.64 22.77
CA HIS A 269 -4.28 5.66 23.05
C HIS A 269 -5.14 6.05 21.83
N VAL A 270 -4.63 6.83 20.88
CA VAL A 270 -5.39 7.20 19.68
C VAL A 270 -5.61 6.01 18.74
N LEU A 271 -4.75 4.99 18.83
CA LEU A 271 -4.83 3.77 18.01
C LEU A 271 -5.87 2.80 18.56
N GLU A 272 -6.26 2.93 19.84
CA GLU A 272 -7.34 2.14 20.45
C GLU A 272 -8.72 2.52 19.89
N GLY A 273 -8.84 3.68 19.23
CA GLY A 273 -10.05 4.09 18.51
C GLY A 273 -10.34 3.24 17.26
N VAL A 274 -9.40 2.39 16.83
CA VAL A 274 -9.58 1.46 15.71
C VAL A 274 -9.99 0.10 16.26
N THR A 275 -11.26 -0.24 16.10
CA THR A 275 -11.85 -1.46 16.65
C THR A 275 -12.15 -2.51 15.59
N CYS A 276 -12.25 -2.11 14.32
CA CYS A 276 -12.47 -3.00 13.20
C CYS A 276 -11.18 -3.33 12.47
N SER A 277 -10.84 -4.62 12.39
CA SER A 277 -9.62 -5.10 11.75
C SER A 277 -9.81 -5.30 10.25
N ARG A 278 -9.59 -4.24 9.47
CA ARG A 278 -9.87 -4.20 8.03
C ARG A 278 -8.67 -4.60 7.19
N LEU A 279 -8.86 -5.27 6.07
CA LEU A 279 -7.77 -5.58 5.16
C LEU A 279 -7.24 -4.27 4.53
N VAL A 280 -5.93 -4.09 4.50
CA VAL A 280 -5.28 -2.91 3.93
C VAL A 280 -4.18 -3.36 2.96
N ALA A 281 -4.29 -2.91 1.71
CA ALA A 281 -3.23 -3.00 0.72
C ALA A 281 -2.25 -1.83 0.94
N VAL A 282 -1.14 -2.09 1.64
CA VAL A 282 -0.29 -1.01 2.17
C VAL A 282 0.38 -0.20 1.04
N ASP A 283 0.78 -0.89 -0.02
CA ASP A 283 1.50 -0.32 -1.16
C ASP A 283 0.57 -0.08 -2.39
N ALA A 284 -0.74 0.04 -2.17
CA ALA A 284 -1.69 0.40 -3.23
C ALA A 284 -1.54 1.89 -3.61
N GLY A 285 -1.64 2.18 -4.91
CA GLY A 285 -1.44 3.52 -5.46
C GLY A 285 0.03 3.89 -5.72
N ASP A 286 0.98 3.01 -5.41
CA ASP A 286 2.37 3.17 -5.85
C ASP A 286 2.46 2.93 -7.37
N ASN A 287 3.16 3.79 -8.10
CA ASN A 287 3.28 3.69 -9.56
C ASN A 287 3.98 2.40 -10.01
N MET A 288 4.84 1.82 -9.18
CA MET A 288 5.48 0.53 -9.47
C MET A 288 4.53 -0.65 -9.22
N ASN A 289 3.52 -0.47 -8.36
CA ASN A 289 2.62 -1.53 -7.94
C ASN A 289 1.27 -1.51 -8.66
N THR A 290 0.82 -0.35 -9.11
CA THR A 290 -0.53 -0.17 -9.67
C THR A 290 -0.52 -0.56 -11.13
N LEU A 291 -1.30 -1.59 -11.49
CA LEU A 291 -1.45 -2.05 -12.87
C LEU A 291 -2.59 -1.31 -13.55
N VAL A 292 -2.34 -0.85 -14.77
CA VAL A 292 -3.32 -0.16 -15.60
C VAL A 292 -3.31 -0.69 -17.04
N LEU A 293 -4.44 -0.54 -17.71
CA LEU A 293 -4.61 -0.86 -19.12
C LEU A 293 -5.21 0.34 -19.84
N ARG A 294 -4.57 0.79 -20.92
CA ARG A 294 -5.16 1.71 -21.90
C ARG A 294 -5.92 0.87 -22.92
N LYS A 295 -7.21 1.16 -23.13
CA LYS A 295 -7.91 0.56 -24.28
C LYS A 295 -7.42 1.22 -25.54
N ALA A 296 -6.97 0.42 -26.50
CA ALA A 296 -6.64 0.91 -27.83
C ALA A 296 -7.88 1.53 -28.48
N ARG A 297 -7.73 2.69 -29.11
CA ARG A 297 -8.81 3.27 -29.93
C ARG A 297 -9.11 2.28 -31.07
N PRO A 298 -10.38 1.95 -31.34
CA PRO A 298 -10.72 1.22 -32.56
C PRO A 298 -10.26 2.04 -33.77
N GLY A 299 -9.28 1.54 -34.53
CA GLY A 299 -8.85 2.15 -35.79
C GLY A 299 -7.42 2.69 -35.87
N THR A 300 -6.54 2.45 -34.89
CA THR A 300 -5.09 2.63 -35.09
C THR A 300 -4.49 1.27 -35.45
N PRO A 301 -3.80 1.11 -36.60
CA PRO A 301 -3.10 -0.14 -36.91
C PRO A 301 -2.04 -0.38 -35.83
N ALA A 302 -1.93 -1.63 -35.35
CA ALA A 302 -0.82 -2.03 -34.53
C ALA A 302 0.47 -1.81 -35.34
N THR A 303 1.27 -0.83 -34.94
CA THR A 303 2.70 -0.89 -35.22
C THR A 303 3.27 -1.83 -34.19
N ASP A 304 3.69 -3.00 -34.67
CA ASP A 304 4.61 -3.88 -33.96
C ASP A 304 5.89 -3.06 -33.72
N ASP A 305 5.99 -2.42 -32.55
CA ASP A 305 7.26 -1.90 -32.05
C ASP A 305 8.00 -3.09 -31.41
N ASP A 306 8.51 -3.95 -32.29
CA ASP A 306 9.65 -4.81 -32.01
C ASP A 306 10.92 -3.95 -32.04
N ASP A 307 11.83 -4.28 -31.13
CA ASP A 307 13.16 -3.70 -30.96
C ASP A 307 13.91 -3.48 -32.28
N ASP A 308 14.41 -2.27 -32.53
CA ASP A 308 15.64 -2.08 -33.31
C ASP A 308 16.43 -0.87 -32.79
N ASP A 309 17.35 -1.17 -31.88
CA ASP A 309 18.50 -0.33 -31.55
C ASP A 309 19.44 -0.32 -32.77
N SER A 310 19.41 0.76 -33.55
CA SER A 310 20.54 1.10 -34.40
C SER A 310 20.86 2.59 -34.29
N GLU A 311 21.85 2.89 -33.46
CA GLU A 311 22.67 4.09 -33.56
C GLU A 311 23.32 4.10 -34.95
N ASP A 312 23.18 5.19 -35.71
CA ASP A 312 24.29 5.73 -36.48
C ASP A 312 24.03 7.16 -36.95
N GLU A 313 25.11 7.93 -36.85
CA GLU A 313 25.31 9.33 -37.22
C GLU A 313 25.12 9.61 -38.72
N GLU A 314 24.69 10.83 -39.05
CA GLU A 314 25.49 11.83 -39.78
C GLU A 314 24.61 12.89 -40.45
N ASP A 315 24.81 14.13 -39.99
CA ASP A 315 25.14 15.30 -40.78
C ASP A 315 24.47 15.49 -42.17
N ARG A 316 23.61 16.51 -42.26
CA ARG A 316 23.73 17.51 -43.35
C ARG A 316 22.95 18.78 -43.08
N LYS A 317 23.71 19.84 -42.80
CA LYS A 317 23.34 21.23 -43.03
C LYS A 317 23.04 21.47 -44.52
N THR A 318 22.00 22.26 -44.79
CA THR A 318 22.05 23.26 -45.87
C THR A 318 21.20 24.45 -45.46
N GLU A 319 21.88 25.59 -45.39
CA GLU A 319 21.36 26.93 -45.17
C GLU A 319 20.79 27.53 -46.47
N THR A 320 20.19 28.71 -46.28
CA THR A 320 20.13 29.88 -47.18
C THR A 320 18.90 30.07 -48.07
N GLY A 321 18.28 31.25 -47.92
CA GLY A 321 17.56 31.91 -49.02
C GLY A 321 16.45 32.87 -48.63
N SER A 322 16.83 34.08 -48.18
CA SER A 322 16.04 35.34 -48.16
C SER A 322 15.07 35.49 -49.36
N SER A 323 13.86 36.07 -49.25
CA SER A 323 13.61 37.53 -49.21
C SER A 323 12.11 37.87 -49.08
N GLN A 324 11.81 38.94 -48.30
CA GLN A 324 10.87 40.07 -48.48
C GLN A 324 9.74 39.94 -49.54
N ALA A 325 8.52 40.47 -49.40
CA ALA A 325 7.81 41.31 -48.43
C ALA A 325 6.34 41.42 -48.90
N GLY A 326 5.41 41.78 -48.02
CA GLY A 326 4.16 42.45 -48.42
C GLY A 326 2.88 42.00 -47.72
N GLU A 327 2.44 42.86 -46.80
CA GLU A 327 1.04 43.27 -46.57
C GLU A 327 0.09 42.35 -45.77
N ASP A 328 -0.14 42.79 -44.53
CA ASP A 328 -1.42 43.02 -43.88
C ASP A 328 -2.52 41.96 -44.04
N ASP A 329 -2.69 41.13 -43.01
CA ASP A 329 -4.04 40.81 -42.54
C ASP A 329 -4.03 40.53 -41.02
N GLU A 330 -4.67 41.42 -40.27
CA GLU A 330 -4.96 41.25 -38.85
C GLU A 330 -5.99 40.11 -38.69
N GLN A 331 -5.50 38.87 -38.59
CA GLN A 331 -6.33 37.75 -38.20
C GLN A 331 -6.06 37.36 -36.76
N LYS A 332 -7.11 37.61 -35.96
CA LYS A 332 -7.31 37.16 -34.59
C LYS A 332 -6.71 35.78 -34.35
N GLU A 333 -5.90 35.69 -33.29
CA GLU A 333 -5.66 34.46 -32.55
C GLU A 333 -7.00 33.95 -32.00
N GLU A 334 -7.80 33.29 -32.84
CA GLU A 334 -8.73 32.29 -32.34
C GLU A 334 -7.89 31.07 -31.98
N GLU A 335 -7.60 30.97 -30.68
CA GLU A 335 -7.29 29.71 -30.01
C GLU A 335 -8.15 28.60 -30.62
N ASP A 336 -7.53 27.69 -31.36
CA ASP A 336 -8.15 26.44 -31.76
C ASP A 336 -8.36 25.57 -30.51
N LYS A 337 -9.40 25.94 -29.76
CA LYS A 337 -10.08 25.17 -28.73
C LYS A 337 -10.92 24.08 -29.40
N THR A 338 -10.35 23.28 -30.30
CA THR A 338 -11.03 22.09 -30.84
C THR A 338 -10.14 20.85 -30.89
N ALA A 339 -9.60 20.47 -29.74
CA ALA A 339 -9.46 19.05 -29.43
C ALA A 339 -10.17 18.79 -28.10
N LEU A 340 -11.48 18.54 -28.17
CA LEU A 340 -12.18 17.81 -27.13
C LEU A 340 -11.45 16.47 -26.97
N GLU A 341 -10.50 16.39 -26.04
CA GLU A 341 -9.80 15.16 -25.68
C GLU A 341 -10.85 14.15 -25.23
N ALA A 342 -11.23 13.26 -26.14
CA ALA A 342 -12.10 12.15 -25.84
C ALA A 342 -11.52 11.40 -24.62
N PRO A 343 -12.36 10.98 -23.65
CA PRO A 343 -11.88 10.38 -22.42
C PRO A 343 -10.97 9.21 -22.74
N HIS A 344 -9.69 9.35 -22.40
CA HIS A 344 -8.73 8.26 -22.48
C HIS A 344 -9.22 7.13 -21.58
N ASP A 345 -9.57 6.00 -22.18
CA ASP A 345 -10.12 4.84 -21.49
C ASP A 345 -8.97 4.06 -20.85
N ILE A 346 -8.47 4.60 -19.73
CA ILE A 346 -7.49 3.96 -18.86
C ILE A 346 -8.19 3.37 -17.63
N THR A 347 -7.94 2.10 -17.36
CA THR A 347 -8.54 1.37 -16.26
C THR A 347 -7.47 0.77 -15.38
N MET A 348 -7.58 0.96 -14.06
CA MET A 348 -6.84 0.21 -13.06
C MET A 348 -7.32 -1.23 -13.08
N THR A 349 -6.40 -2.15 -13.32
CA THR A 349 -6.70 -3.57 -13.46
C THR A 349 -6.26 -4.38 -12.26
N GLY A 350 -5.36 -3.90 -11.41
CA GLY A 350 -4.90 -4.65 -10.25
C GLY A 350 -3.64 -4.09 -9.60
N MET A 351 -2.98 -4.96 -8.83
CA MET A 351 -1.65 -4.71 -8.25
C MET A 351 -0.65 -5.76 -8.73
N LYS A 352 0.62 -5.36 -8.86
CA LYS A 352 1.74 -6.22 -9.23
C LYS A 352 2.17 -7.15 -8.08
N ASP A 353 2.24 -6.62 -6.87
CA ASP A 353 2.72 -7.29 -5.66
C ASP A 353 1.60 -7.36 -4.61
N TRP A 354 1.25 -8.59 -4.22
CA TRP A 354 0.21 -8.89 -3.22
C TRP A 354 0.74 -9.35 -1.86
N SER A 355 2.04 -9.19 -1.60
CA SER A 355 2.69 -9.69 -0.39
C SER A 355 2.52 -8.80 0.85
N HIS A 356 2.27 -7.50 0.67
CA HIS A 356 2.25 -6.51 1.75
C HIS A 356 0.83 -6.07 2.12
N PHE A 357 0.11 -6.98 2.76
CA PHE A 357 -1.21 -6.74 3.33
C PHE A 357 -1.20 -6.85 4.84
N ILE A 358 -2.05 -6.06 5.48
CA ILE A 358 -2.29 -6.10 6.92
C ILE A 358 -3.79 -6.10 7.21
N PHE A 359 -4.17 -6.56 8.39
CA PHE A 359 -5.47 -6.33 9.00
C PHE A 359 -5.33 -5.23 10.07
N GLY A 360 -5.91 -4.07 9.82
CA GLY A 360 -5.61 -2.82 10.51
C GLY A 360 -6.54 -1.66 10.18
N ASP A 361 -6.05 -0.45 10.46
CA ASP A 361 -6.68 0.81 10.09
C ASP A 361 -6.47 1.09 8.59
N PRO A 362 -7.52 1.36 7.78
CA PRO A 362 -7.38 1.75 6.37
C PRO A 362 -6.39 2.89 6.13
N LEU A 363 -6.30 3.85 7.06
CA LEU A 363 -5.38 4.98 6.98
C LEU A 363 -3.90 4.56 6.99
N PHE A 364 -3.60 3.30 7.33
CA PHE A 364 -2.24 2.77 7.27
C PHE A 364 -1.72 2.60 5.83
N ALA A 365 -2.58 2.57 4.80
CA ALA A 365 -2.08 2.52 3.43
C ALA A 365 -1.23 3.75 3.09
N THR A 366 -0.09 3.53 2.44
CA THR A 366 0.93 4.57 2.21
C THR A 366 0.40 5.75 1.41
N VAL A 367 -0.53 5.51 0.48
CA VAL A 367 -1.21 6.54 -0.33
C VAL A 367 -1.81 7.66 0.52
N PHE A 368 -2.41 7.36 1.69
CA PHE A 368 -2.99 8.39 2.56
C PHE A 368 -1.94 9.35 3.14
N SER A 369 -0.71 8.88 3.30
CA SER A 369 0.40 9.69 3.82
C SER A 369 1.15 10.45 2.72
N ARG A 370 1.20 9.91 1.49
CA ARG A 370 2.04 10.42 0.39
C ARG A 370 1.25 11.30 -0.60
N ASP A 371 0.68 12.39 -0.10
CA ASP A 371 -0.03 13.41 -0.90
C ASP A 371 -1.19 12.85 -1.74
N ALA A 372 -2.09 12.10 -1.09
CA ALA A 372 -3.33 11.64 -1.68
C ALA A 372 -4.11 12.80 -2.35
N THR A 373 -4.48 12.59 -3.61
CA THR A 373 -5.24 13.54 -4.43
C THR A 373 -6.70 13.59 -4.02
N ASP A 374 -7.38 14.68 -4.37
CA ASP A 374 -8.82 14.82 -4.10
C ASP A 374 -9.63 13.76 -4.86
N GLU A 375 -9.17 13.35 -6.05
CA GLU A 375 -9.75 12.24 -6.80
C GLU A 375 -9.62 10.90 -6.06
N PHE A 376 -8.48 10.62 -5.44
CA PHE A 376 -8.33 9.44 -4.59
C PHE A 376 -9.32 9.46 -3.42
N PHE A 377 -9.44 10.59 -2.70
CA PHE A 377 -10.40 10.71 -1.60
C PHE A 377 -11.85 10.57 -2.09
N ARG A 378 -12.20 11.17 -3.23
CA ARG A 378 -13.50 10.99 -3.86
C ARG A 378 -13.78 9.51 -4.09
N GLY A 379 -12.82 8.77 -4.64
CA GLY A 379 -12.97 7.34 -4.89
C GLY A 379 -13.06 6.49 -3.62
N PHE A 380 -12.32 6.86 -2.58
CA PHE A 380 -12.34 6.14 -1.30
C PHE A 380 -13.62 6.40 -0.49
N ASN A 381 -14.12 7.63 -0.53
CA ASN A 381 -15.34 8.04 0.15
C ASN A 381 -16.61 7.58 -0.60
N ASP A 382 -16.53 7.44 -1.92
CA ASP A 382 -17.61 6.98 -2.80
C ASP A 382 -18.09 5.58 -2.39
N ALA A 383 -19.31 5.52 -1.86
CA ALA A 383 -19.97 4.29 -1.41
C ALA A 383 -20.57 3.46 -2.57
N ALA A 384 -20.35 3.85 -3.83
CA ALA A 384 -20.98 3.35 -5.06
C ALA A 384 -21.58 1.93 -5.03
N ALA A 385 -22.86 1.84 -4.66
CA ALA A 385 -23.97 1.41 -5.53
C ALA A 385 -25.23 1.12 -4.67
N GLY A 386 -26.14 2.09 -4.56
CA GLY A 386 -27.44 1.85 -3.92
C GLY A 386 -28.36 3.08 -3.80
N HIS A 387 -27.83 4.30 -3.91
CA HIS A 387 -28.65 5.49 -4.05
C HIS A 387 -28.18 6.22 -5.29
N GLU A 388 -29.05 6.32 -6.29
CA GLU A 388 -28.95 7.40 -7.27
C GLU A 388 -28.82 8.71 -6.50
N ALA A 389 -27.96 9.59 -6.99
CA ALA A 389 -27.65 10.86 -6.38
C ALA A 389 -28.85 11.82 -6.47
N ASP A 390 -29.91 11.53 -5.70
CA ASP A 390 -30.95 12.50 -5.39
C ASP A 390 -30.48 13.28 -4.16
N GLY A 391 -29.75 14.36 -4.45
CA GLY A 391 -29.37 15.37 -3.47
C GLY A 391 -27.87 15.67 -3.49
N GLU A 392 -27.50 16.79 -4.11
CA GLU A 392 -26.27 17.49 -3.79
C GLU A 392 -26.27 17.85 -2.30
N SER A 393 -25.75 16.97 -1.45
CA SER A 393 -25.37 17.35 -0.10
C SER A 393 -24.19 18.32 -0.23
N ASN A 394 -24.49 19.62 -0.17
CA ASN A 394 -23.54 20.74 -0.25
C ASN A 394 -22.57 20.84 0.94
N GLU A 395 -22.40 19.76 1.72
CA GLU A 395 -21.43 19.71 2.82
C GLU A 395 -20.04 19.36 2.27
N PRO A 396 -19.00 20.14 2.63
CA PRO A 396 -17.64 19.88 2.16
C PRO A 396 -17.18 18.52 2.68
N GLN A 397 -16.99 17.55 1.78
CA GLN A 397 -16.48 16.24 2.15
C GLN A 397 -15.07 16.40 2.75
N THR A 398 -14.93 16.07 4.02
CA THR A 398 -13.62 16.01 4.67
C THR A 398 -12.88 14.75 4.20
N LYS A 399 -11.54 14.80 4.23
CA LYS A 399 -10.66 13.67 3.86
C LYS A 399 -10.93 12.38 4.67
N PHE A 400 -11.66 12.48 5.80
CA PHE A 400 -11.93 11.37 6.71
C PHE A 400 -13.41 10.99 6.78
N ASP A 401 -14.21 11.36 5.79
CA ASP A 401 -15.67 11.17 5.85
C ASP A 401 -16.13 9.72 5.64
N SER A 402 -15.31 8.87 5.02
CA SER A 402 -15.63 7.46 4.86
C SER A 402 -16.03 6.80 6.18
N VAL A 403 -17.10 5.99 6.13
CA VAL A 403 -17.58 5.17 7.25
C VAL A 403 -16.54 4.12 7.68
N LEU A 404 -15.58 3.82 6.80
CA LEU A 404 -14.49 2.88 7.08
C LEU A 404 -13.42 3.49 8.00
N ILE A 405 -13.41 4.81 8.19
CA ILE A 405 -12.47 5.51 9.06
C ILE A 405 -13.12 5.70 10.44
N GLU A 406 -12.64 4.89 11.40
CA GLU A 406 -13.05 4.99 12.81
C GLU A 406 -12.37 6.18 13.50
N ASP A 407 -12.90 6.63 14.64
CA ASP A 407 -12.35 7.72 15.44
C ASP A 407 -11.79 8.89 14.59
N LYS A 408 -12.70 9.50 13.81
CA LYS A 408 -12.36 10.57 12.85
C LYS A 408 -11.67 11.76 13.51
N ALA A 409 -11.98 12.03 14.78
CA ALA A 409 -11.36 13.10 15.57
C ALA A 409 -9.84 12.94 15.66
N ASN A 410 -9.33 11.72 15.86
CA ASN A 410 -7.89 11.45 15.94
C ASN A 410 -7.27 10.86 14.66
N ALA A 411 -8.03 10.75 13.56
CA ALA A 411 -7.55 10.20 12.29
C ALA A 411 -6.26 10.88 11.79
N HIS A 412 -6.18 12.19 11.92
CA HIS A 412 -5.00 12.98 11.54
C HIS A 412 -3.76 12.64 12.39
N VAL A 413 -3.93 12.30 13.68
CA VAL A 413 -2.84 11.86 14.57
C VAL A 413 -2.38 10.46 14.18
N ARG A 414 -3.32 9.55 13.90
CA ARG A 414 -3.02 8.19 13.44
C ARG A 414 -2.23 8.21 12.13
N LEU A 415 -2.62 9.05 11.18
CA LEU A 415 -1.86 9.24 9.94
C LEU A 415 -0.42 9.68 10.18
N LEU A 416 -0.16 10.58 11.14
CA LEU A 416 1.21 10.98 11.48
C LEU A 416 2.02 9.82 12.07
N LEU A 417 1.40 8.98 12.90
CA LEU A 417 2.05 7.77 13.43
C LEU A 417 2.38 6.78 12.29
N TYR A 418 1.46 6.57 11.35
CA TYR A 418 1.68 5.67 10.21
C TYR A 418 2.73 6.21 9.25
N ASP A 419 2.71 7.51 8.95
CA ASP A 419 3.72 8.17 8.12
C ASP A 419 5.10 8.10 8.79
N CYS A 420 5.16 8.22 10.13
CA CYS A 420 6.39 8.00 10.88
C CYS A 420 6.92 6.57 10.66
N TYR A 421 6.07 5.55 10.78
CA TYR A 421 6.42 4.16 10.51
C TYR A 421 6.91 3.94 9.07
N HIS A 422 6.18 4.43 8.07
CA HIS A 422 6.52 4.27 6.66
C HIS A 422 7.83 4.97 6.31
N THR A 423 8.04 6.17 6.84
CA THR A 423 9.25 6.95 6.64
C THR A 423 10.46 6.29 7.29
N ILE A 424 10.33 5.77 8.52
CA ILE A 424 11.40 4.99 9.18
C ILE A 424 11.72 3.74 8.37
N THR A 425 10.70 3.01 7.91
CA THR A 425 10.86 1.82 7.06
C THR A 425 11.62 2.16 5.79
N GLN A 426 11.32 3.30 5.16
CA GLN A 426 12.04 3.76 3.98
C GLN A 426 13.51 4.06 4.30
N VAL A 427 13.81 4.81 5.37
CA VAL A 427 15.20 5.10 5.75
C VAL A 427 15.98 3.81 5.99
N VAL A 428 15.47 2.91 6.83
CA VAL A 428 16.16 1.66 7.18
C VAL A 428 16.36 0.77 5.94
N ARG A 429 15.38 0.74 5.02
CA ARG A 429 15.49 -0.02 3.77
C ARG A 429 16.68 0.41 2.91
N GLU A 430 16.97 1.72 2.81
CA GLU A 430 18.12 2.22 2.03
C GLU A 430 19.46 1.70 2.57
N PHE A 431 19.57 1.42 3.88
CA PHE A 431 20.78 0.84 4.49
C PHE A 431 20.89 -0.67 4.26
N TYR A 432 19.77 -1.39 4.25
CA TYR A 432 19.76 -2.81 3.91
C TYR A 432 20.08 -3.04 2.43
N ARG A 433 19.68 -2.11 1.55
CA ARG A 433 19.79 -2.24 0.10
C ARG A 433 20.18 -0.91 -0.56
N PRO A 434 21.45 -0.51 -0.47
CA PRO A 434 21.93 0.69 -1.15
C PRO A 434 21.75 0.56 -2.67
N ARG A 435 21.13 1.58 -3.26
CA ARG A 435 20.91 1.83 -4.69
C ARG A 435 21.66 3.10 -5.07
N LYS A 436 21.79 3.36 -6.38
CA LYS A 436 22.51 4.52 -6.92
C LYS A 436 22.01 5.86 -6.33
N ASP A 437 20.70 5.97 -6.10
CA ASP A 437 20.06 7.18 -5.55
C ASP A 437 19.72 7.11 -4.05
N SER A 438 20.25 6.11 -3.33
CA SER A 438 19.89 5.89 -1.91
C SER A 438 20.15 7.10 -1.02
N SER A 439 21.26 7.82 -1.22
CA SER A 439 21.56 9.02 -0.43
C SER A 439 20.48 10.11 -0.58
N ARG A 440 19.98 10.32 -1.80
CA ARG A 440 18.91 11.30 -2.06
C ARG A 440 17.59 10.86 -1.44
N HIS A 441 17.21 9.60 -1.62
CA HIS A 441 15.97 9.06 -1.05
C HIS A 441 16.02 9.01 0.48
N GLU A 442 17.15 8.63 1.05
CA GLU A 442 17.39 8.62 2.49
C GLU A 442 17.30 10.03 3.07
N LEU A 443 17.97 11.02 2.48
CA LEU A 443 17.96 12.40 2.98
C LEU A 443 16.54 12.99 2.93
N ALA A 444 15.80 12.73 1.85
CA ALA A 444 14.40 13.15 1.72
C ALA A 444 13.52 12.50 2.81
N ALA A 445 13.69 11.20 3.04
CA ALA A 445 12.96 10.48 4.09
C ALA A 445 13.33 10.99 5.49
N ARG A 446 14.60 11.29 5.77
CA ARG A 446 15.03 11.89 7.04
C ARG A 446 14.44 13.27 7.28
N LYS A 447 14.39 14.12 6.25
CA LYS A 447 13.76 15.44 6.34
C LYS A 447 12.29 15.28 6.71
N ARG A 448 11.56 14.42 5.98
CA ARG A 448 10.17 14.09 6.25
C ARG A 448 9.96 13.55 7.67
N LEU A 449 10.85 12.68 8.17
CA LEU A 449 10.78 12.14 9.52
C LEU A 449 10.88 13.25 10.58
N ASN A 450 11.79 14.21 10.40
CA ASN A 450 11.91 15.35 11.31
C ASN A 450 10.64 16.23 11.31
N ASP A 451 10.05 16.46 10.13
CA ASP A 451 8.81 17.22 10.01
C ASP A 451 7.65 16.50 10.72
N ILE A 452 7.52 15.18 10.53
CA ILE A 452 6.52 14.34 11.21
C ILE A 452 6.71 14.39 12.73
N LEU A 453 7.94 14.20 13.23
CA LEU A 453 8.22 14.22 14.67
C LEU A 453 7.92 15.59 15.30
N THR A 454 8.20 16.68 14.58
CA THR A 454 7.85 18.04 15.01
C THR A 454 6.33 18.22 15.11
N ARG A 455 5.59 17.74 14.10
CA ARG A 455 4.13 17.77 14.11
C ARG A 455 3.55 16.91 15.22
N LEU A 456 4.12 15.74 15.47
CA LEU A 456 3.72 14.87 16.58
C LEU A 456 3.93 15.55 17.92
N GLU A 457 5.11 16.15 18.17
CA GLU A 457 5.42 16.86 19.42
C GLU A 457 4.38 17.96 19.73
N ALA A 458 3.98 18.74 18.71
CA ALA A 458 2.99 19.81 18.85
C ALA A 458 1.56 19.35 19.22
N ILE A 459 1.23 18.07 19.06
CA ILE A 459 -0.09 17.54 19.42
C ILE A 459 -0.24 17.54 20.94
N GLY A 460 -1.24 18.24 21.48
CA GLY A 460 -1.47 18.30 22.92
C GLY A 460 -0.62 19.34 23.67
N GLU A 461 0.25 20.09 22.99
CA GLU A 461 0.78 21.34 23.52
C GLU A 461 -0.28 22.44 23.31
N PRO A 462 -0.64 23.23 24.34
CA PRO A 462 -1.48 24.39 24.14
C PRO A 462 -0.76 25.32 23.17
N LYS A 463 -1.42 25.70 22.06
CA LYS A 463 -0.90 26.73 21.13
C LYS A 463 -0.39 27.89 21.98
N PRO A 464 0.88 28.31 21.88
CA PRO A 464 1.32 29.50 22.56
C PRO A 464 0.46 30.62 22.01
N THR A 465 -0.49 31.10 22.80
CA THR A 465 -1.27 32.28 22.48
C THR A 465 -0.27 33.34 22.14
N LEU A 466 -0.28 33.78 20.87
CA LEU A 466 0.44 34.97 20.42
C LEU A 466 0.20 36.02 21.49
N ARG A 467 1.22 36.28 22.32
CA ARG A 467 1.24 37.43 23.21
C ARG A 467 1.22 38.61 22.27
N ARG A 468 0.00 39.09 22.01
CA ARG A 468 -0.32 40.38 21.43
C ARG A 468 0.65 41.36 22.07
N LYS A 469 1.67 41.78 21.31
CA LYS A 469 2.59 42.83 21.71
C LYS A 469 1.69 43.99 22.13
N ARG A 470 1.62 44.22 23.44
CA ARG A 470 0.90 45.33 24.01
C ARG A 470 1.72 46.54 23.63
N SER A 471 1.33 47.18 22.53
CA SER A 471 1.72 48.55 22.22
C SER A 471 1.35 49.40 23.43
N GLY A 472 2.32 50.14 23.97
CA GLY A 472 2.12 50.90 25.19
C GLY A 472 3.41 51.39 25.82
N GLU A 473 3.91 52.50 25.26
CA GLU A 473 4.38 53.68 26.02
C GLU A 473 5.83 53.78 26.52
N MET A 474 6.42 54.88 26.02
CA MET A 474 7.39 55.79 26.66
C MET A 474 8.87 55.39 26.70
N SER A 475 9.58 55.79 25.63
CA SER A 475 10.98 56.22 25.72
C SER A 475 11.04 57.64 26.29
N PRO A 476 11.71 57.90 27.43
CA PRO A 476 12.02 59.25 27.84
C PRO A 476 13.30 59.72 27.15
N ALA A 477 13.18 60.83 26.41
CA ALA A 477 14.31 61.59 25.94
C ALA A 477 15.01 62.33 27.09
N LYS A 478 16.34 62.49 26.93
CA LYS A 478 17.25 63.49 27.55
C LYS A 478 17.65 63.35 29.03
N ARG A 479 18.96 63.10 29.23
CA ARG A 479 19.89 63.88 30.09
C ARG A 479 21.30 63.64 29.56
N ALA A 480 21.93 64.63 28.92
CA ALA A 480 22.68 65.77 29.47
C ALA A 480 24.07 65.37 30.01
N LYS A 481 25.08 66.08 29.49
CA LYS A 481 26.53 65.91 29.64
C LYS A 481 27.06 66.83 30.75
N SER A 482 27.85 66.31 31.68
CA SER A 482 28.80 67.05 32.54
C SER A 482 29.69 66.00 33.23
N GLU A 483 30.93 65.84 32.78
CA GLU A 483 32.17 66.37 33.40
C GLU A 483 32.63 65.60 34.65
N GLY A 484 33.89 65.13 34.62
CA GLY A 484 34.57 64.32 35.66
C GLY A 484 34.94 65.12 36.92
N PRO A 485 35.96 64.74 37.73
CA PRO A 485 37.07 63.80 37.48
C PRO A 485 37.25 62.72 38.57
N GLU A 486 38.10 61.71 38.29
CA GLU A 486 38.79 60.93 39.34
C GLU A 486 40.31 61.05 39.08
N ASP A 487 40.98 61.78 39.98
CA ASP A 487 42.42 61.67 40.23
C ASP A 487 42.60 60.80 41.48
N ALA A 488 43.61 59.93 41.41
CA ALA A 488 44.39 59.29 42.49
C ALA A 488 43.69 58.36 43.51
#